data_AF-A0A385SK23-F1
#
_entry.id   AF-A0A385SK23-F1
#
_cell.length_a   1.000
_cell.length_b   1.000
_cell.length_c   1.000
_cell.angle_alpha   90.00
_cell.angle_beta   90.00
_cell.angle_gamma   90.00
#
_symmetry.space_group_name_H-M   'P 1'
#
loop_
_entity.id
_entity.type
_entity.pdbx_description
1 polymer ?
#
loop_
_entity_poly.entity_id
_entity_poly.type
_entity_poly.pdbx_seq_one_letter_code
_entity_poly.pdbx_strand_id
1 'polypeptide(L)'
;MAFLDKLLGKKKKTTLKAKCPITKEPIEEGFGFMLTTAQVVTSKKYWDMVMTEPETMSYTVSHFKNQSSGTQMRNMIFEKYSSIEKPWMISDSCINLFEQVDKSSARENAKKWWANEGNFNPENSGPATLALDPKTYQDLKDYAVLEAGRSRIVLQ
;
A
#
# COMPACT_ATOMS: atom_id res chain seq x y z
N MET A 1 -9.67 -31.45 -43.16
CA MET A 1 -8.86 -31.53 -41.92
C MET A 1 -8.53 -30.13 -41.38
N ALA A 2 -9.52 -29.24 -41.20
CA ALA A 2 -9.27 -27.84 -40.83
C ALA A 2 -10.28 -27.29 -39.80
N PHE A 3 -10.96 -28.18 -39.07
CA PHE A 3 -12.00 -27.82 -38.10
C PHE A 3 -11.68 -28.19 -36.65
N LEU A 4 -10.55 -28.88 -36.39
CA LEU A 4 -10.13 -29.25 -35.04
C LEU A 4 -9.13 -28.26 -34.41
N ASP A 5 -8.44 -27.43 -35.19
CA ASP A 5 -7.48 -26.45 -34.66
C ASP A 5 -8.13 -25.22 -33.97
N LYS A 6 -9.43 -24.98 -34.18
CA LYS A 6 -10.15 -23.86 -33.54
C LYS A 6 -10.70 -24.17 -32.14
N LEU A 7 -10.74 -25.44 -31.74
CA LEU A 7 -11.20 -25.86 -30.40
C LEU A 7 -10.07 -25.88 -29.36
N LEU A 8 -8.81 -25.82 -29.80
CA LEU A 8 -7.62 -25.69 -28.95
C LEU A 8 -7.12 -24.24 -28.94
N GLY A 9 -8.03 -23.29 -28.75
CA GLY A 9 -7.68 -21.90 -28.49
C GLY A 9 -6.89 -21.83 -27.20
N LYS A 10 -5.55 -21.97 -27.28
CA LYS A 10 -4.62 -21.64 -26.21
C LYS A 10 -5.03 -20.25 -25.73
N LYS A 11 -5.68 -20.18 -24.56
CA LYS A 11 -5.96 -18.92 -23.89
C LYS A 11 -4.65 -18.16 -23.89
N LYS A 12 -4.61 -17.03 -24.60
CA LYS A 12 -3.46 -16.13 -24.62
C LYS A 12 -3.16 -15.87 -23.15
N LYS A 13 -2.04 -16.37 -22.64
CA LYS A 13 -1.67 -16.21 -21.23
C LYS A 13 -1.59 -14.71 -21.00
N THR A 14 -2.62 -14.12 -20.40
CA THR A 14 -2.64 -12.71 -20.06
C THR A 14 -1.47 -12.51 -19.12
N THR A 15 -0.45 -11.79 -19.59
CA THR A 15 0.70 -11.47 -18.76
C THR A 15 0.20 -10.71 -17.54
N LEU A 16 0.42 -11.29 -16.37
CA LEU A 16 0.07 -10.66 -15.11
C LEU A 16 0.81 -9.33 -15.03
N LYS A 17 0.09 -8.25 -14.73
CA LYS A 17 0.67 -6.91 -14.62
C LYS A 17 0.58 -6.45 -13.17
N ALA A 18 1.70 -6.02 -12.62
CA ALA A 18 1.74 -5.32 -11.35
C ALA A 18 2.17 -3.87 -11.57
N LYS A 19 1.70 -2.98 -10.69
CA LYS A 19 2.16 -1.59 -10.62
C LYS A 19 2.44 -1.24 -9.17
N CYS A 20 3.50 -0.48 -8.93
CA CYS A 20 3.76 0.04 -7.59
C CYS A 20 2.63 1.02 -7.21
N PRO A 21 1.96 0.85 -6.06
CA PRO A 21 0.91 1.76 -5.63
C PRO A 21 1.44 3.15 -5.26
N ILE A 22 2.77 3.30 -5.07
CA ILE A 22 3.41 4.57 -4.75
C ILE A 22 3.71 5.34 -6.05
N THR A 23 4.60 4.81 -6.90
CA THR A 23 5.02 5.51 -8.14
C THR A 23 4.08 5.31 -9.33
N LYS A 24 3.14 4.36 -9.25
CA LYS A 24 2.26 3.91 -10.34
C LYS A 24 3.00 3.27 -11.53
N GLU A 25 4.32 3.11 -11.43
CA GLU A 25 5.15 2.48 -12.43
C GLU A 25 4.90 0.96 -12.50
N PRO A 26 5.01 0.35 -13.68
CA PRO A 26 4.91 -1.10 -13.82
C PRO A 26 6.05 -1.79 -13.06
N ILE A 27 5.76 -2.96 -12.50
CA ILE A 27 6.74 -3.85 -11.89
C ILE A 27 6.87 -5.07 -12.79
N GLU A 28 8.11 -5.38 -13.20
CA GLU A 28 8.42 -6.53 -14.03
C GLU A 28 8.19 -7.85 -13.27
N GLU A 29 7.85 -8.90 -14.03
CA GLU A 29 7.62 -10.23 -13.47
C GLU A 29 8.87 -10.72 -12.72
N GLY A 30 8.67 -11.27 -11.52
CA GLY A 30 9.76 -11.74 -10.66
C GLY A 30 10.39 -10.66 -9.77
N PHE A 31 10.04 -9.38 -9.96
CA PHE A 31 10.50 -8.27 -9.13
C PHE A 31 9.46 -7.82 -8.08
N GLY A 32 9.92 -6.98 -7.16
CA GLY A 32 9.09 -6.35 -6.13
C GLY A 32 9.03 -7.09 -4.79
N PHE A 33 8.27 -6.51 -3.88
CA PHE A 33 8.04 -6.97 -2.51
C PHE A 33 6.54 -6.97 -2.24
N MET A 34 6.04 -8.04 -1.64
CA MET A 34 4.63 -8.16 -1.31
C MET A 34 4.40 -7.88 0.18
N LEU A 35 3.68 -6.81 0.47
CA LEU A 35 3.39 -6.35 1.83
C LEU A 35 1.90 -6.51 2.12
N THR A 36 1.55 -6.80 3.37
CA THR A 36 0.16 -6.71 3.84
C THR A 36 -0.21 -5.26 4.15
N THR A 37 -1.50 -4.95 4.20
CA THR A 37 -1.95 -3.61 4.60
C THR A 37 -1.49 -3.25 6.00
N ALA A 38 -1.47 -4.21 6.94
CA ALA A 38 -0.93 -4.01 8.29
C ALA A 38 0.55 -3.57 8.27
N GLN A 39 1.39 -4.20 7.44
CA GLN A 39 2.79 -3.81 7.28
C GLN A 39 2.95 -2.41 6.69
N VAL A 40 2.08 -2.04 5.74
CA VAL A 40 2.07 -0.71 5.14
C VAL A 40 1.70 0.37 6.18
N VAL A 41 0.58 0.20 6.88
CA VAL A 41 0.08 1.22 7.81
C VAL A 41 0.90 1.34 9.10
N THR A 42 1.76 0.38 9.39
CA THR A 42 2.68 0.45 10.55
C THR A 42 3.86 1.38 10.28
N SER A 43 4.13 1.74 9.02
CA SER A 43 5.25 2.62 8.67
C SER A 43 4.90 4.09 8.88
N LYS A 44 5.60 4.76 9.80
CA LYS A 44 5.46 6.21 10.02
C LYS A 44 5.99 7.00 8.84
N LYS A 45 7.12 6.57 8.28
CA LYS A 45 7.70 7.17 7.07
C LYS A 45 6.76 7.14 5.88
N TYR A 46 5.96 6.09 5.74
CA TYR A 46 4.92 6.00 4.72
C TYR A 46 3.85 7.08 4.94
N TRP A 47 3.36 7.24 6.17
CA TRP A 47 2.35 8.26 6.49
C TRP A 47 2.87 9.69 6.34
N ASP A 48 4.11 9.95 6.73
CA ASP A 48 4.73 11.25 6.51
C ASP A 48 4.77 11.61 5.03
N MET A 49 5.10 10.65 4.16
CA MET A 49 5.01 10.82 2.71
C MET A 49 3.56 11.07 2.27
N VAL A 50 2.63 10.15 2.59
CA VAL A 50 1.22 10.25 2.16
C VAL A 50 0.58 11.57 2.57
N MET A 51 0.88 12.09 3.75
CA MET A 51 0.30 13.35 4.25
C MET A 51 1.02 14.60 3.70
N THR A 52 2.14 14.43 2.99
CA THR A 52 2.90 15.54 2.40
C THR A 52 3.03 15.44 0.89
N GLU A 53 2.32 14.51 0.27
CA GLU A 53 2.13 14.48 -1.19
C GLU A 53 1.33 15.70 -1.66
N PRO A 54 1.53 16.14 -2.93
CA PRO A 54 0.82 17.31 -3.46
C PRO A 54 -0.70 17.24 -3.31
N GLU A 55 -1.29 16.05 -3.44
CA GLU A 55 -2.74 15.83 -3.38
C GLU A 55 -3.32 15.97 -1.96
N THR A 56 -2.50 15.79 -0.92
CA THR A 56 -2.94 15.73 0.48
C THR A 56 -2.38 16.86 1.33
N MET A 57 -1.35 17.56 0.86
CA MET A 57 -0.66 18.63 1.58
C MET A 57 -1.61 19.73 2.07
N SER A 58 -2.63 20.10 1.28
CA SER A 58 -3.60 21.12 1.67
C SER A 58 -4.38 20.72 2.94
N TYR A 59 -4.76 19.45 3.08
CA TYR A 59 -5.44 18.94 4.27
C TYR A 59 -4.52 18.90 5.48
N THR A 60 -3.23 18.60 5.27
CA THR A 60 -2.19 18.66 6.30
C THR A 60 -1.99 20.09 6.81
N VAL A 61 -1.88 21.06 5.91
CA VAL A 61 -1.82 22.48 6.29
C VAL A 61 -3.08 22.91 7.04
N SER A 62 -4.27 22.57 6.54
CA SER A 62 -5.54 22.87 7.21
C SER A 62 -5.62 22.28 8.62
N HIS A 63 -5.20 21.03 8.80
CA HIS A 63 -5.17 20.37 10.11
C HIS A 63 -4.29 21.14 11.09
N PHE A 64 -3.04 21.45 10.72
CA PHE A 64 -2.12 22.17 11.60
C PHE A 64 -2.46 23.66 11.78
N LYS A 65 -3.34 24.22 10.93
CA LYS A 65 -4.00 25.51 11.14
C LYS A 65 -5.28 25.42 11.98
N ASN A 66 -5.50 24.28 12.66
CA ASN A 66 -6.66 24.00 13.50
C ASN A 66 -8.02 24.04 12.77
N GLN A 67 -8.02 23.76 11.46
CA GLN A 67 -9.27 23.61 10.70
C GLN A 67 -9.74 22.16 10.78
N SER A 68 -10.95 21.95 11.32
CA SER A 68 -11.53 20.62 11.52
C SER A 68 -11.67 19.80 10.23
N SER A 69 -11.91 20.47 9.10
CA SER A 69 -11.96 19.85 7.78
C SER A 69 -10.65 19.12 7.41
N GLY A 70 -9.49 19.65 7.82
CA GLY A 70 -8.20 19.00 7.62
C GLY A 70 -8.10 17.67 8.35
N THR A 71 -8.46 17.66 9.65
CA THR A 71 -8.49 16.42 10.45
C THR A 71 -9.48 15.40 9.89
N GLN A 72 -10.65 15.85 9.43
CA GLN A 72 -11.66 14.98 8.85
C GLN A 72 -11.15 14.30 7.57
N MET A 73 -10.52 15.06 6.68
CA MET A 73 -9.95 14.51 5.45
C MET A 73 -8.78 13.56 5.72
N ARG A 74 -7.91 13.90 6.68
CA ARG A 74 -6.80 13.01 7.10
C ARG A 74 -7.30 11.69 7.67
N ASN A 75 -8.41 11.70 8.43
CA ASN A 75 -9.08 10.46 8.85
C ASN A 75 -9.56 9.64 7.64
N MET A 76 -10.25 10.25 6.68
CA MET A 76 -10.70 9.54 5.48
C MET A 76 -9.54 8.95 4.68
N ILE A 77 -8.41 9.66 4.59
CA ILE A 77 -7.19 9.17 3.93
C ILE A 77 -6.66 7.93 4.66
N PHE A 78 -6.55 7.98 5.99
CA PHE A 78 -6.10 6.83 6.77
C PHE A 78 -7.01 5.61 6.53
N GLU A 79 -8.33 5.76 6.68
CA GLU A 79 -9.30 4.67 6.50
C GLU A 79 -9.27 4.09 5.08
N LYS A 80 -9.09 4.94 4.06
CA LYS A 80 -8.96 4.49 2.66
C LYS A 80 -7.80 3.51 2.48
N TYR A 81 -6.66 3.76 3.12
CA TYR A 81 -5.48 2.91 2.96
C TYR A 81 -5.47 1.73 3.93
N SER A 82 -5.98 1.91 5.16
CA SER A 82 -6.04 0.84 6.17
C SER A 82 -7.09 -0.22 5.86
N SER A 83 -8.12 0.11 5.08
CA SER A 83 -9.19 -0.82 4.67
C SER A 83 -8.86 -1.68 3.45
N ILE A 84 -7.68 -1.53 2.84
CA ILE A 84 -7.32 -2.27 1.63
C ILE A 84 -7.21 -3.77 1.93
N GLU A 85 -8.00 -4.58 1.23
CA GLU A 85 -8.04 -6.04 1.42
C GLU A 85 -6.86 -6.77 0.78
N LYS A 86 -6.41 -6.30 -0.39
CA LYS A 86 -5.39 -6.98 -1.18
C LYS A 86 -3.97 -6.60 -0.73
N PRO A 87 -3.01 -7.53 -0.79
CA PRO A 87 -1.62 -7.20 -0.52
C PRO A 87 -1.06 -6.24 -1.59
N TRP A 88 -0.01 -5.54 -1.20
CA TRP A 88 0.60 -4.47 -1.95
C TRP A 88 1.87 -4.96 -2.64
N MET A 89 1.92 -4.85 -3.97
CA MET A 89 3.16 -5.07 -4.72
C MET A 89 3.99 -3.78 -4.76
N ILE A 90 5.06 -3.73 -3.98
CA ILE A 90 5.96 -2.58 -3.83
C ILE A 90 7.20 -2.79 -4.69
N SER A 91 7.64 -1.76 -5.43
CA SER A 91 8.86 -1.81 -6.23
C SER A 91 10.12 -1.79 -5.36
N ASP A 92 11.25 -2.20 -5.91
CA ASP A 92 12.54 -2.11 -5.22
C ASP A 92 12.93 -0.66 -4.84
N SER A 93 12.50 0.32 -5.62
CA SER A 93 12.72 1.75 -5.33
C SER A 93 11.94 2.24 -4.10
N CYS A 94 10.80 1.60 -3.78
CA CYS A 94 9.89 2.07 -2.75
C CYS A 94 9.94 1.27 -1.44
N ILE A 95 10.58 0.09 -1.41
CA ILE A 95 10.59 -0.77 -0.20
C ILE A 95 11.16 -0.07 1.04
N ASN A 96 12.10 0.86 0.85
CA ASN A 96 12.72 1.61 1.94
C ASN A 96 11.81 2.70 2.56
N LEU A 97 10.59 2.87 2.06
CA LEU A 97 9.56 3.69 2.70
C LEU A 97 8.83 2.94 3.82
N PHE A 98 8.92 1.61 3.87
CA PHE A 98 8.19 0.79 4.82
C PHE A 98 9.12 0.33 5.94
N GLU A 99 8.85 0.81 7.15
CA GLU A 99 9.59 0.47 8.35
C GLU A 99 9.17 -0.91 8.89
N GLN A 100 10.08 -1.59 9.59
CA GLN A 100 9.80 -2.86 10.27
C GLN A 100 9.32 -4.01 9.35
N VAL A 101 9.63 -3.95 8.06
CA VAL A 101 9.35 -5.02 7.09
C VAL A 101 10.56 -5.93 6.93
N ASP A 102 10.35 -7.24 7.11
CA ASP A 102 11.31 -8.25 6.65
C ASP A 102 11.27 -8.35 5.12
N LYS A 103 12.26 -7.71 4.48
CA LYS A 103 12.39 -7.65 3.03
C LYS A 103 12.62 -9.04 2.40
N SER A 104 13.25 -9.96 3.11
CA SER A 104 13.50 -11.31 2.59
C SER A 104 12.18 -12.07 2.44
N SER A 105 11.37 -12.07 3.49
CA SER A 105 10.03 -12.68 3.49
C SER A 105 9.09 -11.98 2.50
N ALA A 106 9.10 -10.65 2.45
CA ALA A 106 8.26 -9.89 1.51
C ALA A 106 8.62 -10.18 0.04
N ARG A 107 9.91 -10.36 -0.28
CA ARG A 107 10.36 -10.74 -1.63
C ARG A 107 9.94 -12.17 -1.96
N GLU A 108 10.03 -13.09 -1.01
CA GLU A 108 9.58 -14.46 -1.21
C GLU A 108 8.06 -14.54 -1.45
N ASN A 109 7.28 -13.74 -0.72
CA ASN A 109 5.85 -13.60 -0.96
C ASN A 109 5.53 -13.04 -2.36
N ALA A 110 6.31 -12.07 -2.85
CA ALA A 110 6.16 -11.56 -4.21
C ALA A 110 6.43 -12.65 -5.26
N LYS A 111 7.47 -13.48 -5.08
CA LYS A 111 7.75 -14.61 -5.97
C LYS A 111 6.58 -15.61 -6.01
N LYS A 112 6.02 -15.95 -4.84
CA LYS A 112 4.83 -16.82 -4.75
C LYS A 112 3.63 -16.22 -5.48
N TRP A 113 3.45 -14.91 -5.42
CA TRP A 113 2.40 -14.21 -6.15
C TRP A 113 2.57 -14.28 -7.66
N TRP A 114 3.78 -14.01 -8.16
CA TRP A 114 4.09 -14.17 -9.59
C TRP A 114 3.88 -15.61 -10.06
N ALA A 115 4.39 -16.58 -9.32
CA ALA A 115 4.27 -18.00 -9.65
C ALA A 115 2.81 -18.52 -9.67
N ASN A 116 1.94 -17.92 -8.85
CA ASN A 116 0.51 -18.28 -8.77
C ASN A 116 -0.39 -17.37 -9.62
N GLU A 117 0.16 -16.69 -10.62
CA GLU A 117 -0.61 -15.83 -11.54
C GLU A 117 -1.44 -14.77 -10.81
N GLY A 118 -0.93 -14.28 -9.68
CA GLY A 118 -1.53 -13.24 -8.86
C GLY A 118 -2.53 -13.72 -7.80
N ASN A 119 -2.68 -15.04 -7.62
CA ASN A 119 -3.64 -15.65 -6.71
C ASN A 119 -3.04 -16.03 -5.34
N PHE A 120 -1.93 -15.41 -4.95
CA PHE A 120 -1.33 -15.60 -3.63
C PHE A 120 -1.66 -14.42 -2.72
N ASN A 121 -2.00 -14.67 -1.46
CA ASN A 121 -2.07 -13.64 -0.44
C ASN A 121 -1.21 -14.08 0.75
N PRO A 122 -0.28 -13.25 1.23
CA PRO A 122 0.43 -13.51 2.48
C PRO A 122 -0.54 -13.71 3.64
N GLU A 123 -0.09 -14.42 4.67
CA GLU A 123 -0.80 -14.47 5.96
C GLU A 123 -0.99 -13.04 6.51
N ASN A 124 -2.11 -12.79 7.20
CA ASN A 124 -2.51 -11.47 7.68
C ASN A 124 -2.71 -10.42 6.56
N SER A 125 -2.98 -10.85 5.33
CA SER A 125 -3.57 -9.97 4.32
C SER A 125 -5.01 -9.62 4.68
N GLY A 126 -5.48 -8.49 4.16
CA GLY A 126 -6.77 -7.92 4.51
C GLY A 126 -6.64 -6.51 5.09
N PRO A 127 -7.77 -5.92 5.49
CA PRO A 127 -7.79 -4.66 6.24
C PRO A 127 -6.93 -4.74 7.50
N ALA A 128 -6.25 -3.66 7.83
CA ALA A 128 -5.38 -3.60 9.01
C ALA A 128 -6.14 -3.84 10.33
N THR A 129 -7.44 -3.52 10.39
CA THR A 129 -8.31 -3.81 11.54
C THR A 129 -8.50 -5.29 11.84
N LEU A 130 -8.29 -6.18 10.85
CA LEU A 130 -8.38 -7.63 11.05
C LEU A 130 -7.04 -8.24 11.47
N ALA A 131 -5.93 -7.59 11.13
CA ALA A 131 -4.58 -8.09 11.35
C ALA A 131 -3.88 -7.47 12.58
N LEU A 132 -4.30 -6.28 13.01
CA LEU A 132 -3.73 -5.57 14.15
C LEU A 132 -4.72 -5.59 15.32
N ASP A 133 -4.19 -5.60 16.54
CA ASP A 133 -5.03 -5.40 17.72
C ASP A 133 -5.60 -3.96 17.76
N PRO A 134 -6.73 -3.74 18.43
CA PRO A 134 -7.41 -2.44 18.42
C PRO A 134 -6.55 -1.27 18.92
N LYS A 135 -5.66 -1.51 19.90
CA LYS A 135 -4.81 -0.46 20.46
C LYS A 135 -3.74 -0.07 19.45
N THR A 136 -3.03 -1.04 18.87
CA THR A 136 -2.03 -0.77 17.84
C THR A 136 -2.64 -0.05 16.64
N TYR A 137 -3.83 -0.47 16.18
CA TYR A 137 -4.53 0.20 15.09
C TYR A 137 -4.82 1.67 15.43
N GLN A 138 -5.32 1.94 16.64
CA GLN A 138 -5.63 3.30 17.08
C GLN A 138 -4.38 4.17 17.21
N ASP A 139 -3.29 3.65 17.78
CA ASP A 139 -2.02 4.39 17.94
C ASP A 139 -1.43 4.79 16.57
N LEU A 140 -1.53 3.89 15.58
CA LEU A 140 -1.10 4.17 14.20
C LEU A 140 -1.99 5.20 13.52
N LYS A 141 -3.31 5.10 13.74
CA LYS A 141 -4.29 6.09 13.25
C LYS A 141 -4.00 7.47 13.83
N ASP A 142 -3.77 7.56 15.13
CA ASP A 142 -3.49 8.81 15.81
C ASP A 142 -2.21 9.45 15.26
N TYR A 143 -1.15 8.66 15.06
CA TYR A 143 0.05 9.17 14.40
C TYR A 143 -0.24 9.70 12.99
N ALA A 144 -0.86 8.88 12.13
CA ALA A 144 -1.13 9.25 10.75
C ALA A 144 -2.02 10.50 10.65
N VAL A 145 -3.04 10.60 11.49
CA VAL A 145 -4.04 11.66 11.42
C VAL A 145 -3.58 12.93 12.14
N LEU A 146 -2.85 12.83 13.25
CA LEU A 146 -2.55 14.00 14.11
C LEU A 146 -1.10 14.50 13.96
N GLU A 147 -0.16 13.63 13.58
CA GLU A 147 1.26 13.97 13.62
C GLU A 147 1.98 13.89 12.26
N ALA A 148 1.57 12.95 11.40
CA ALA A 148 2.28 12.72 10.14
C ALA A 148 2.35 13.98 9.26
N GLY A 149 3.55 14.28 8.77
CA GLY A 149 3.84 15.45 7.94
C GLY A 149 4.08 16.76 8.71
N ARG A 150 3.95 16.78 10.05
CA ARG A 150 4.17 18.00 10.87
C ARG A 150 5.50 18.69 10.58
N SER A 151 6.57 17.91 10.42
CA SER A 151 7.93 18.44 10.17
C SER A 151 8.08 19.19 8.85
N ARG A 152 7.11 19.08 7.93
CA ARG A 152 7.09 19.78 6.65
C ARG A 152 6.28 21.07 6.67
N ILE A 153 5.60 21.38 7.77
CA ILE A 153 4.78 22.58 7.90
C ILE A 153 5.57 23.66 8.64
N VAL A 154 5.80 24.78 7.95
CA VAL A 154 6.23 26.02 8.59
C VAL A 154 4.96 26.83 8.88
N LEU A 155 4.59 26.92 10.16
CA LEU A 155 3.51 27.81 10.58
C LEU A 155 4.06 29.23 10.61
N GLN A 156 3.64 30.04 9.63
CA GLN A 156 3.86 31.49 9.58
C GLN A 156 2.73 32.22 10.30
#